data_AF-A0AAV7SIM1-F1
#
_entry.id   AF-A0AAV7SIM1-F1
#
_cell.length_a   1.000
_cell.length_b   1.000
_cell.length_c   1.000
_cell.angle_alpha   90.00
_cell.angle_beta   90.00
_cell.angle_gamma   90.00
#
_symmetry.space_group_name_H-M   'P 1'
#
loop_
_entity.id
_entity.type
_entity.pdbx_description
1 polymer ?
#
loop_
_entity_poly.entity_id
_entity_poly.type
_entity_poly.pdbx_seq_one_letter_code
_entity_poly.pdbx_strand_id
1 'polypeptide(L)'
;MDSAISSLITETKSIRLNIAGFETRVSGLEQQKATVDDHLNITLDRNKELLYLSSKLIDLEDRSCRDNVSLFGFPEQVEGTDIQTFLRTTLPTLMGLTFDPALEFQRTHRLSPK
;
A
#
# COMPACT_ATOMS: atom_id res chain seq x y z
N MET A 1 -39.80 57.53 25.46
CA MET A 1 -38.94 57.50 24.26
C MET A 1 -37.54 57.00 24.63
N ASP A 2 -36.94 57.53 25.70
CA ASP A 2 -35.56 57.20 26.12
C ASP A 2 -35.33 55.74 26.56
N SER A 3 -36.33 55.09 27.16
CA SER A 3 -36.23 53.67 27.57
C SER A 3 -36.10 52.72 26.37
N ALA A 4 -36.89 52.95 25.31
CA ALA A 4 -36.81 52.15 24.08
C ALA A 4 -35.47 52.35 23.35
N ILE A 5 -34.99 53.59 23.31
CA ILE A 5 -33.66 53.92 22.75
C ILE A 5 -32.54 53.22 23.53
N SER A 6 -32.61 53.22 24.87
CA SER A 6 -31.62 52.54 25.72
C SER A 6 -31.62 51.02 25.52
N SER A 7 -32.80 50.42 25.32
CA SER A 7 -32.93 48.99 25.01
C SER A 7 -32.26 48.66 23.67
N LEU A 8 -32.58 49.43 22.62
CA LEU A 8 -31.98 49.26 21.28
C LEU A 8 -30.46 49.40 21.30
N ILE A 9 -29.91 50.33 22.08
CA ILE A 9 -28.45 50.49 22.24
C ILE A 9 -27.82 49.24 22.87
N THR A 10 -28.49 48.66 23.87
CA THR A 10 -28.00 47.48 24.59
C THR A 10 -27.99 46.26 23.67
N GLU A 11 -29.07 46.07 22.91
CA GLU A 11 -29.18 44.98 21.93
C GLU A 11 -28.17 45.15 20.78
N THR A 12 -27.98 46.37 20.27
CA THR A 12 -26.95 46.68 19.25
C THR A 12 -25.54 46.40 19.77
N LYS A 13 -25.26 46.65 21.05
CA LYS A 13 -23.98 46.28 21.67
C LYS A 13 -23.82 44.75 21.75
N SER A 14 -24.87 44.04 22.17
CA SER A 14 -24.85 42.58 22.24
C SER A 14 -24.63 41.94 20.87
N ILE A 15 -25.33 42.41 19.83
CA ILE A 15 -25.15 41.94 18.45
C ILE A 15 -23.72 42.17 17.98
N ARG A 16 -23.13 43.35 18.25
CA ARG A 16 -21.73 43.61 17.89
C ARG A 16 -20.74 42.66 18.55
N LEU A 17 -20.95 42.33 19.83
CA LEU A 17 -20.11 41.36 20.54
C LEU A 17 -20.24 39.96 19.93
N ASN A 18 -21.46 39.55 19.58
CA ASN A 18 -21.71 38.26 18.94
C ASN A 18 -21.06 38.18 17.55
N ILE A 19 -21.15 39.26 16.76
CA ILE A 19 -20.50 39.35 15.45
C ILE A 19 -18.98 39.21 15.59
N ALA A 20 -18.35 39.95 16.50
CA ALA A 20 -16.91 39.83 16.74
C ALA A 20 -16.51 38.40 17.19
N GLY A 21 -17.35 37.75 18.00
CA GLY A 21 -17.18 36.36 18.39
C GLY A 21 -17.29 35.40 17.21
N PHE A 22 -18.23 35.63 16.29
CA PHE A 22 -18.36 34.83 15.07
C PHE A 22 -17.19 35.06 14.10
N GLU A 23 -16.74 36.30 13.90
CA GLU A 23 -15.57 36.61 13.07
C GLU A 23 -14.32 35.86 13.56
N THR A 24 -14.09 35.86 14.86
CA THR A 24 -12.96 35.12 15.47
C THR A 24 -13.07 33.62 15.22
N ARG A 25 -14.28 33.05 15.37
CA ARG A 25 -14.52 31.62 15.12
C ARG A 25 -14.37 31.24 13.65
N VAL A 26 -14.86 32.08 12.73
CA VAL A 26 -14.74 31.87 11.29
C VAL A 26 -13.27 31.88 10.88
N SER A 27 -12.50 32.87 11.35
CA SER A 27 -11.06 32.95 11.09
C SER A 27 -10.32 31.70 11.59
N GLY A 28 -10.66 31.22 12.79
CA GLY A 28 -10.10 29.96 13.32
C GLY A 28 -10.44 28.74 12.48
N LEU A 29 -11.68 28.63 12.00
CA LEU A 29 -12.12 27.54 11.12
C LEU A 29 -11.42 27.58 9.75
N GLU A 30 -11.21 28.77 9.19
CA GLU A 30 -10.49 28.94 7.93
C GLU A 30 -9.04 28.50 8.04
N GLN A 31 -8.37 28.83 9.15
CA GLN A 31 -6.99 28.39 9.41
C GLN A 31 -6.91 26.87 9.59
N GLN A 32 -7.85 26.28 10.34
CA GLN A 32 -7.93 24.82 10.50
C GLN A 32 -8.18 24.13 9.16
N LYS A 33 -9.08 24.67 8.34
CA LYS A 33 -9.35 24.14 7.00
C LYS A 33 -8.10 24.18 6.13
N ALA A 34 -7.37 25.29 6.10
CA ALA A 34 -6.12 25.39 5.34
C ALA A 34 -5.10 24.33 5.79
N THR A 35 -4.98 24.11 7.10
CA THR A 35 -4.08 23.10 7.66
C THR A 35 -4.50 21.67 7.26
N VAL A 36 -5.80 21.38 7.29
CA VAL A 36 -6.34 20.08 6.85
C VAL A 36 -6.11 19.85 5.36
N ASP A 37 -6.32 20.88 4.54
CA ASP A 37 -6.08 20.81 3.09
C ASP A 37 -4.59 20.52 2.78
N ASP A 38 -3.66 21.15 3.51
CA ASP A 38 -2.22 20.88 3.40
C ASP A 38 -1.87 19.43 3.78
N HIS A 39 -2.41 18.94 4.89
CA HIS A 39 -2.20 17.56 5.32
C HIS A 39 -2.77 16.54 4.34
N LEU A 40 -3.92 16.84 3.74
CA LEU A 40 -4.53 16.00 2.71
C LEU A 40 -3.64 15.90 1.48
N ASN A 41 -3.10 17.03 1.01
CA ASN A 41 -2.18 17.05 -0.14
C ASN A 41 -0.92 16.22 0.12
N ILE A 42 -0.29 16.39 1.28
CA ILE A 42 0.87 15.58 1.68
C ILE A 42 0.54 14.08 1.71
N THR A 43 -0.64 13.73 2.23
CA THR A 43 -1.09 12.33 2.32
C THR A 43 -1.34 11.74 0.94
N LEU A 44 -1.95 12.50 0.04
CA LEU A 44 -2.18 12.08 -1.34
C LEU A 44 -0.87 11.82 -2.08
N ASP A 45 0.14 12.69 -1.91
CA ASP A 45 1.44 12.50 -2.55
C ASP A 45 2.20 11.29 -1.99
N ARG A 46 2.15 11.08 -0.68
CA ARG A 46 2.68 9.85 -0.05
C ARG A 46 2.00 8.59 -0.57
N ASN A 47 0.68 8.62 -0.76
CA ASN A 47 -0.05 7.47 -1.30
C ASN A 47 0.37 7.16 -2.74
N LYS A 48 0.62 8.18 -3.58
CA LYS A 48 1.16 7.96 -4.94
C LYS A 48 2.54 7.32 -4.90
N GLU A 49 3.42 7.79 -4.01
CA GLU A 49 4.75 7.22 -3.82
C GLU A 49 4.68 5.76 -3.36
N LEU A 50 3.81 5.44 -2.40
CA LEU A 50 3.59 4.07 -1.94
C LEU A 50 3.12 3.14 -3.07
N LEU A 51 2.18 3.59 -3.90
CA LEU A 51 1.71 2.82 -5.05
C LEU A 51 2.84 2.58 -6.07
N TYR A 52 3.65 3.61 -6.36
CA TYR A 52 4.80 3.49 -7.23
C TYR A 52 5.83 2.49 -6.69
N LEU A 53 6.18 2.60 -5.41
CA LEU A 53 7.12 1.70 -4.75
C LEU A 53 6.60 0.27 -4.70
N SER A 54 5.31 0.09 -4.40
CA SER A 54 4.66 -1.23 -4.42
C SER A 54 4.72 -1.87 -5.80
N SER A 55 4.41 -1.11 -6.87
CA SER A 55 4.51 -1.60 -8.24
C SER A 55 5.96 -1.98 -8.59
N LYS A 56 6.94 -1.20 -8.14
CA LYS A 56 8.36 -1.48 -8.38
C LYS A 56 8.82 -2.73 -7.62
N LEU A 57 8.34 -2.94 -6.40
CA LEU A 57 8.64 -4.15 -5.62
C LEU A 57 8.09 -5.39 -6.30
N ILE A 58 6.86 -5.34 -6.83
CA ILE A 58 6.27 -6.46 -7.58
C ILE A 58 7.12 -6.77 -8.82
N ASP A 59 7.49 -5.76 -9.62
CA ASP A 59 8.33 -5.96 -10.80
C ASP A 59 9.72 -6.54 -10.44
N LEU A 60 10.31 -6.10 -9.32
CA LEU A 60 11.59 -6.64 -8.85
C LEU A 60 11.46 -8.10 -8.39
N GLU A 61 10.39 -8.44 -7.67
CA GLU A 61 10.11 -9.80 -7.22
C GLU A 61 9.90 -10.72 -8.42
N ASP A 62 9.08 -10.30 -9.38
CA ASP A 62 8.78 -11.05 -10.60
C ASP A 62 10.04 -11.30 -11.42
N ARG A 63 10.92 -10.30 -11.55
CA ARG A 63 12.21 -10.45 -12.25
C ARG A 63 13.17 -11.36 -11.51
N SER A 64 13.23 -11.24 -10.19
CA SER A 64 14.07 -12.07 -9.32
C SER A 64 13.63 -13.54 -9.36
N CYS A 65 12.32 -13.79 -9.49
CA CYS A 65 11.75 -15.12 -9.55
C CYS A 65 11.43 -15.61 -10.96
N ARG A 66 11.77 -14.85 -12.01
CA ARG A 66 11.35 -15.16 -13.40
C ARG A 66 11.79 -16.55 -13.86
N ASP A 67 12.98 -16.95 -13.45
CA ASP A 67 13.59 -18.21 -13.85
C ASP A 67 13.33 -19.34 -12.83
N ASN A 68 12.55 -19.05 -11.77
CA ASN A 68 12.16 -20.04 -10.76
C ASN A 68 10.91 -20.80 -11.22
N VAL A 69 10.97 -22.13 -11.16
CA VAL A 69 9.82 -23.01 -11.44
C VAL A 69 9.41 -23.73 -10.16
N SER A 70 8.12 -23.68 -9.83
CA SER A 70 7.54 -24.42 -8.71
C SER A 70 6.79 -25.65 -9.20
N LEU A 71 7.12 -26.83 -8.65
CA LEU A 71 6.47 -28.10 -8.98
C LEU A 71 5.54 -28.51 -7.84
N PHE A 72 4.29 -28.82 -8.16
CA PHE A 72 3.25 -29.21 -7.19
C PHE A 72 2.66 -30.58 -7.54
N GLY A 73 2.09 -31.25 -6.54
CA GLY A 73 1.41 -32.55 -6.72
C GLY A 73 2.31 -33.78 -6.63
N PHE A 74 3.59 -33.59 -6.27
CA PHE A 74 4.50 -34.70 -5.96
C PHE A 74 4.33 -35.15 -4.51
N PRO A 75 4.28 -36.46 -4.22
CA PRO A 75 4.37 -36.96 -2.87
C PRO A 75 5.69 -36.50 -2.21
N GLU A 76 5.64 -36.18 -0.93
CA GLU A 76 6.85 -35.79 -0.21
C GLU A 76 7.92 -36.89 -0.31
N GLN A 77 9.17 -36.48 -0.50
CA GLN A 77 10.35 -37.34 -0.56
C GLN A 77 10.47 -38.24 -1.80
N VAL A 78 9.59 -38.10 -2.80
CA VAL A 78 9.67 -38.88 -4.06
C VAL A 78 10.98 -38.63 -4.82
N GLU A 79 11.53 -37.43 -4.68
CA GLU A 79 12.82 -37.03 -5.24
C GLU A 79 14.04 -37.69 -4.57
N GLY A 80 13.84 -38.34 -3.42
CA GLY A 80 14.92 -38.90 -2.61
C GLY A 80 15.81 -37.83 -1.97
N THR A 81 17.10 -38.16 -1.83
CA THR A 81 18.11 -37.31 -1.16
C THR A 81 18.67 -36.23 -2.07
N ASP A 82 18.65 -36.44 -3.39
CA ASP A 82 19.19 -35.51 -4.39
C ASP A 82 18.13 -35.05 -5.39
N ILE A 83 17.62 -33.84 -5.13
CA ILE A 83 16.61 -33.17 -5.95
C ILE A 83 17.11 -32.96 -7.39
N GLN A 84 18.40 -32.66 -7.59
CA GLN A 84 18.91 -32.37 -8.93
C GLN A 84 18.89 -33.61 -9.83
N THR A 85 19.26 -34.77 -9.29
CA THR A 85 19.19 -36.03 -10.03
C THR A 85 17.73 -36.34 -10.42
N PHE A 86 16.78 -36.14 -9.51
CA PHE A 86 15.35 -36.30 -9.82
C PHE A 86 14.89 -35.37 -10.95
N LEU A 87 15.27 -34.09 -10.90
CA LEU A 87 14.89 -33.11 -11.93
C LEU A 87 15.55 -33.38 -13.30
N ARG A 88 16.77 -33.92 -13.33
CA ARG A 88 17.51 -34.20 -14.58
C ARG A 88 17.08 -35.49 -15.27
N THR A 89 16.64 -36.49 -14.51
CA THR A 89 16.44 -37.85 -15.02
C THR A 89 15.01 -38.32 -14.90
N THR A 90 14.45 -38.25 -13.69
CA THR A 90 13.12 -38.80 -13.38
C THR A 90 12.02 -37.91 -13.89
N LEU A 91 12.10 -36.59 -13.67
CA LEU A 91 11.07 -35.64 -14.09
C LEU A 91 10.85 -35.62 -15.63
N PRO A 92 11.89 -35.53 -16.49
CA PRO A 92 11.70 -35.55 -17.94
C PRO A 92 11.07 -36.86 -18.39
N THR A 93 11.54 -37.99 -17.84
CA THR A 93 11.00 -39.32 -18.13
C THR A 93 9.51 -39.41 -17.78
N LEU A 94 9.11 -38.90 -16.61
CA LEU A 94 7.72 -38.88 -16.18
C LEU A 94 6.83 -38.01 -17.10
N MET A 95 7.38 -36.92 -17.61
CA MET A 95 6.66 -36.00 -18.51
C MET A 95 6.72 -36.44 -19.98
N GLY A 96 7.50 -37.47 -20.34
CA GLY A 96 7.76 -37.84 -21.73
C GLY A 96 8.52 -36.76 -22.51
N LEU A 97 9.33 -35.97 -21.82
CA LEU A 97 10.11 -34.86 -22.36
C LEU A 97 11.61 -35.15 -22.28
N THR A 98 12.39 -34.47 -23.12
CA THR A 98 13.84 -34.42 -23.01
C THR A 98 14.25 -33.00 -22.64
N PHE A 99 14.95 -32.84 -21.52
CA PHE A 99 15.53 -31.54 -21.17
C PHE A 99 16.83 -31.31 -21.95
N ASP A 100 17.12 -30.05 -22.23
CA ASP A 100 18.39 -29.65 -22.83
C ASP A 100 19.54 -30.05 -21.90
N PRO A 101 20.58 -30.76 -22.37
CA PRO A 101 21.76 -31.06 -21.57
C PRO A 101 22.47 -29.81 -21.01
N ALA A 102 22.32 -28.66 -21.66
CA ALA A 102 22.85 -27.37 -21.20
C ALA A 102 22.01 -26.72 -20.08
N LEU A 103 20.86 -27.31 -19.70
CA LEU A 103 20.04 -26.81 -18.61
C LEU A 103 20.79 -26.93 -17.27
N GLU A 104 21.04 -25.79 -16.63
CA GLU A 104 21.65 -25.71 -15.31
C GLU A 104 20.62 -25.31 -14.25
N PHE A 105 20.72 -25.94 -13.08
CA PHE A 105 19.88 -25.61 -11.92
C PHE A 105 20.73 -24.83 -10.92
N GLN A 106 20.48 -23.52 -10.79
CA GLN A 106 21.22 -22.69 -9.85
C GLN A 106 20.93 -23.09 -8.39
N ARG A 107 19.64 -23.34 -8.07
CA ARG A 107 19.19 -23.74 -6.73
C ARG A 107 18.01 -24.70 -6.85
N THR A 108 17.98 -25.71 -5.98
CA THR A 108 16.89 -26.70 -5.90
C THR A 108 16.59 -26.96 -4.43
N HIS A 109 15.34 -26.77 -4.02
CA HIS A 109 14.92 -26.99 -2.64
C HIS A 109 13.44 -27.31 -2.56
N ARG A 110 13.05 -27.95 -1.46
CA ARG A 110 11.64 -28.13 -1.09
C ARG A 110 11.12 -26.83 -0.52
N LEU A 111 9.93 -26.42 -0.92
CA LEU A 111 9.20 -25.37 -0.23
C LEU A 111 8.57 -25.97 1.02
N SER A 112 8.77 -25.34 2.17
CA SER A 112 8.04 -25.70 3.38
C SER A 112 6.54 -25.48 3.14
N PRO A 113 5.66 -26.32 3.74
CA PRO A 113 4.22 -26.06 3.68
C PRO A 113 3.92 -24.65 4.20
N LYS A 114 3.12 -23.90 3.43
CA LYS A 114 2.63 -22.56 3.78
C LYS A 114 1.45 -22.65 4.74
#